data_AF-A0A819MGI4-F1
#
_entry.id   AF-A0A819MGI4-F1
#
_cell.length_a   1.000
_cell.length_b   1.000
_cell.length_c   1.000
_cell.angle_alpha   90.00
_cell.angle_beta   90.00
_cell.angle_gamma   90.00
#
_symmetry.space_group_name_H-M   'P 1'
#
loop_
_entity.id
_entity.type
_entity.pdbx_description
1 polymer ?
#
loop_
_entity_poly.entity_id
_entity_poly.type
_entity_poly.pdbx_seq_one_letter_code
_entity_poly.pdbx_strand_id
1 'polypeptide(L)'
;MTTTIVNFTKTIKDGDLVLFYFSGHGYQVKDINYLIPINDAWIKMDRDVEDFGINFNRILKRFVEKNSSYVNIFILDCCRPYVPNESIGSSSMMKSQGLCTMESMNAAFIQFACAENETTSNNLFTKHLLKHITEENVNIVDIFQRIVDNVYEESNQNQQPLSINGLKQYEDVYLNYVLPPASVIIWDEVESEERESILKEQDETKEWYDSFTNVDDMMDGK
;
A
#
# COMPACT_ATOMS: atom_id res chain seq x y z
N MET A 1 -9.42 -14.51 -3.84
CA MET A 1 -9.06 -13.17 -3.34
C MET A 1 -10.16 -12.54 -2.50
N THR A 2 -11.39 -12.34 -3.02
CA THR A 2 -12.48 -11.69 -2.26
C THR A 2 -12.78 -12.33 -0.90
N THR A 3 -12.88 -13.66 -0.82
CA THR A 3 -13.09 -14.37 0.47
C THR A 3 -11.95 -14.12 1.45
N THR A 4 -10.70 -14.10 0.99
CA THR A 4 -9.51 -13.81 1.81
C THR A 4 -9.59 -12.41 2.39
N ILE A 5 -9.90 -11.41 1.56
CA ILE A 5 -10.08 -10.02 2.00
C ILE A 5 -11.21 -9.93 3.04
N VAL A 6 -12.35 -10.57 2.76
CA VAL A 6 -13.50 -10.59 3.69
C VAL A 6 -13.12 -11.22 5.03
N ASN A 7 -12.33 -12.28 5.05
CA ASN A 7 -11.90 -12.91 6.30
C ASN A 7 -10.83 -12.10 7.02
N PHE A 8 -9.86 -11.50 6.31
CA PHE A 8 -8.87 -10.59 6.90
C PHE A 8 -9.54 -9.38 7.54
N THR A 9 -10.53 -8.76 6.87
CA THR A 9 -11.27 -7.63 7.46
C THR A 9 -11.97 -7.99 8.76
N LYS A 10 -12.22 -9.28 9.07
CA LYS A 10 -12.82 -9.71 10.35
C LYS A 10 -11.79 -9.76 11.48
N THR A 11 -10.49 -9.87 11.20
CA THR A 11 -9.44 -9.97 12.23
C THR A 11 -8.97 -8.61 12.75
N ILE A 12 -9.24 -7.54 12.00
CA ILE A 12 -8.87 -6.15 12.33
C ILE A 12 -9.56 -5.70 13.63
N LYS A 13 -8.78 -5.11 14.53
CA LYS A 13 -9.15 -4.53 15.82
C LYS A 13 -8.84 -3.02 15.84
N ASP A 14 -9.28 -2.35 16.90
CA ASP A 14 -8.97 -0.94 17.14
C ASP A 14 -7.48 -0.76 17.45
N GLY A 15 -6.88 0.31 16.92
CA GLY A 15 -5.44 0.58 17.05
C GLY A 15 -4.55 -0.16 16.06
N ASP A 16 -5.09 -1.09 15.25
CA ASP A 16 -4.29 -1.79 14.25
C ASP A 16 -3.78 -0.81 13.17
N LEU A 17 -2.60 -1.13 12.62
CA LEU A 17 -2.15 -0.62 11.33
C LEU A 17 -2.39 -1.70 10.28
N VAL A 18 -3.22 -1.39 9.29
CA VAL A 18 -3.68 -2.35 8.29
C VAL A 18 -3.03 -2.05 6.96
N LEU A 19 -2.15 -2.94 6.51
CA LEU A 19 -1.50 -2.85 5.21
C LEU A 19 -2.17 -3.76 4.18
N PHE A 20 -2.58 -3.19 3.05
CA PHE A 20 -3.01 -3.90 1.86
C PHE A 20 -2.01 -3.62 0.74
N TYR A 21 -1.29 -4.65 0.30
CA TYR A 21 -0.42 -4.59 -0.86
C TYR A 21 -1.00 -5.43 -1.99
N PHE A 22 -1.08 -4.86 -3.19
CA PHE A 22 -1.47 -5.59 -4.39
C PHE A 22 -0.52 -5.23 -5.54
N SER A 23 0.03 -6.27 -6.17
CA SER A 23 0.81 -6.17 -7.41
C SER A 23 0.14 -7.00 -8.49
N GLY A 24 -0.09 -6.41 -9.65
CA GLY A 24 -0.81 -7.06 -10.73
C GLY A 24 -1.35 -6.08 -11.76
N HIS A 25 -2.41 -6.50 -12.46
CA HIS A 25 -3.10 -5.64 -13.41
C HIS A 25 -4.15 -4.81 -12.69
N GLY A 26 -4.12 -3.49 -12.90
CA GLY A 26 -5.20 -2.58 -12.55
C GLY A 26 -5.94 -2.16 -13.82
N TYR A 27 -7.24 -1.94 -13.72
CA TYR A 27 -8.03 -1.42 -14.83
C TYR A 27 -9.16 -0.52 -14.32
N GLN A 28 -9.41 0.58 -15.03
CA GLN A 28 -10.50 1.49 -14.73
C GLN A 28 -11.65 1.28 -15.73
N VAL A 29 -12.87 1.17 -15.20
CA VAL A 29 -14.10 1.22 -16.01
C VAL A 29 -15.07 2.19 -15.36
N LYS A 30 -15.49 3.25 -16.07
CA LYS A 30 -16.47 4.25 -15.60
C LYS A 30 -16.11 4.80 -14.20
N ASP A 31 -14.84 5.21 -14.03
CA ASP A 31 -14.30 5.77 -12.77
C ASP A 31 -14.29 4.81 -11.57
N ILE A 32 -14.45 3.52 -11.83
CA ILE A 32 -14.31 2.46 -10.83
C ILE A 32 -13.00 1.71 -11.09
N ASN A 33 -12.21 1.61 -10.03
CA ASN A 33 -10.96 0.87 -10.02
C ASN A 33 -11.20 -0.62 -9.82
N TYR A 34 -10.64 -1.44 -10.69
CA TYR A 34 -10.66 -2.89 -10.59
C TYR A 34 -9.24 -3.45 -10.48
N LEU A 35 -9.06 -4.37 -9.54
CA LEU A 35 -7.87 -5.20 -9.43
C LEU A 35 -8.13 -6.50 -10.20
N ILE A 36 -7.22 -6.83 -11.10
CA ILE A 36 -7.28 -8.02 -11.96
C ILE A 36 -6.24 -9.03 -11.47
N PRO A 37 -6.66 -10.18 -10.92
CA PRO A 37 -5.74 -11.25 -10.55
C PRO A 37 -4.97 -11.78 -11.77
N ILE A 38 -3.69 -12.06 -11.60
CA ILE A 38 -2.77 -12.53 -12.65
C ILE A 38 -3.17 -13.85 -13.35
N ASN A 39 -4.15 -14.59 -12.82
CA ASN A 39 -4.58 -15.90 -13.32
C ASN A 39 -6.01 -15.90 -13.91
N ASP A 40 -6.58 -14.74 -14.24
CA ASP A 40 -7.94 -14.70 -14.77
C ASP A 40 -7.98 -14.79 -16.31
N ALA A 41 -8.25 -16.00 -16.82
CA ALA A 41 -8.39 -16.26 -18.25
C ALA A 41 -9.74 -15.78 -18.85
N TRP A 42 -10.67 -15.34 -18.01
CA TRP A 42 -12.02 -14.95 -18.41
C TRP A 42 -12.12 -13.49 -18.83
N ILE A 43 -11.23 -12.64 -18.30
CA ILE A 43 -11.19 -11.24 -18.67
C ILE A 43 -10.53 -11.14 -20.04
N LYS A 44 -11.30 -10.72 -21.06
CA LYS A 44 -10.85 -10.53 -22.45
C LYS A 44 -11.29 -9.20 -23.07
N MET A 45 -12.14 -8.44 -22.40
CA MET A 45 -12.68 -7.13 -22.80
C MET A 45 -13.22 -6.39 -21.57
N ASP A 46 -13.49 -5.08 -21.70
CA ASP A 46 -13.86 -4.20 -20.59
C ASP A 46 -15.09 -4.69 -19.80
N ARG A 47 -16.10 -5.24 -20.49
CA ARG A 47 -17.29 -5.80 -19.82
C ARG A 47 -16.94 -6.96 -18.89
N ASP A 48 -15.93 -7.75 -19.24
CA ASP A 48 -15.48 -8.88 -18.44
C ASP A 48 -14.77 -8.38 -17.17
N VAL A 49 -14.18 -7.18 -17.20
CA VAL A 49 -13.61 -6.53 -16.00
C VAL A 49 -14.72 -6.14 -15.02
N GLU A 50 -15.84 -5.60 -15.49
CA GLU A 50 -17.00 -5.31 -14.63
C GLU A 50 -17.58 -6.59 -13.99
N ASP A 51 -17.58 -7.70 -14.74
CA ASP A 51 -18.15 -8.98 -14.29
C ASP A 51 -17.22 -9.80 -13.37
N PHE A 52 -15.92 -9.86 -13.68
CA PHE A 52 -14.96 -10.76 -13.02
C PHE A 52 -13.85 -10.02 -12.26
N GLY A 53 -13.62 -8.73 -12.54
CA GLY A 53 -12.65 -7.91 -11.84
C GLY A 53 -13.04 -7.65 -10.38
N ILE A 54 -12.04 -7.36 -9.55
CA ILE A 54 -12.27 -7.08 -8.14
C ILE A 54 -12.39 -5.57 -7.96
N ASN A 55 -13.60 -5.09 -7.71
CA ASN A 55 -13.87 -3.68 -7.45
C ASN A 55 -13.12 -3.18 -6.21
N PHE A 56 -12.07 -2.38 -6.43
CA PHE A 56 -11.23 -1.82 -5.39
C PHE A 56 -12.00 -0.84 -4.51
N ASN A 57 -12.90 -0.03 -5.08
CA ASN A 57 -13.71 0.93 -4.31
C ASN A 57 -14.54 0.21 -3.24
N ARG A 58 -15.06 -0.99 -3.54
CA ARG A 58 -15.77 -1.84 -2.58
C ARG A 58 -14.85 -2.41 -1.50
N ILE A 59 -13.61 -2.76 -1.85
CA ILE A 59 -12.60 -3.20 -0.89
C ILE A 59 -12.30 -2.04 0.06
N LEU A 60 -11.89 -0.89 -0.49
CA LEU A 60 -11.55 0.31 0.27
C LEU A 60 -12.69 0.68 1.23
N LYS A 61 -13.91 0.78 0.72
CA LYS A 61 -15.12 1.04 1.51
C LYS A 61 -15.27 0.06 2.68
N ARG A 62 -15.04 -1.24 2.44
CA ARG A 62 -15.11 -2.26 3.50
C ARG A 62 -14.06 -2.08 4.59
N PHE A 63 -12.87 -1.61 4.24
CA PHE A 63 -11.82 -1.30 5.22
C PHE A 63 -12.11 0.00 5.96
N VAL A 64 -12.70 1.03 5.37
CA VAL A 64 -12.93 2.30 6.07
C VAL A 64 -14.25 2.37 6.84
N GLU A 65 -15.27 1.57 6.46
CA GLU A 65 -16.58 1.58 7.13
C GLU A 65 -16.58 0.87 8.49
N LYS A 66 -15.61 -0.02 8.74
CA LYS A 66 -15.67 -0.93 9.89
C LYS A 66 -15.22 -0.25 11.19
N ASN A 67 -14.33 0.75 11.16
CA ASN A 67 -14.03 1.62 12.31
C ASN A 67 -13.11 2.81 11.94
N SER A 68 -13.16 3.89 12.72
CA SER A 68 -12.33 5.11 12.54
C SER A 68 -11.05 5.14 13.39
N SER A 69 -10.74 4.02 14.04
CA SER A 69 -9.74 3.84 15.11
C SER A 69 -8.48 3.08 14.67
N TYR A 70 -8.42 2.62 13.42
CA TYR A 70 -7.24 1.97 12.84
C TYR A 70 -6.83 2.68 11.55
N VAL A 71 -5.55 2.60 11.24
CA VAL A 71 -4.94 3.24 10.07
C VAL A 71 -4.92 2.25 8.92
N ASN A 72 -5.41 2.64 7.75
CA ASN A 72 -5.35 1.80 6.55
C ASN A 72 -4.32 2.33 5.57
N ILE A 73 -3.45 1.45 5.08
CA ILE A 73 -2.45 1.77 4.08
C ILE A 73 -2.67 0.82 2.91
N PHE A 74 -2.91 1.39 1.73
CA PHE A 74 -3.09 0.66 0.49
C PHE A 74 -1.91 0.97 -0.43
N ILE A 75 -1.25 -0.07 -0.94
CA ILE A 75 -0.19 0.05 -1.94
C ILE A 75 -0.61 -0.75 -3.16
N LEU A 76 -0.77 -0.06 -4.29
CA LEU A 76 -1.24 -0.61 -5.55
C LEU A 76 -0.14 -0.51 -6.60
N ASP A 77 0.62 -1.60 -6.76
CA ASP A 77 1.64 -1.76 -7.80
C ASP A 77 1.01 -2.30 -9.10
N CYS A 78 0.24 -1.41 -9.75
CA CYS A 78 -0.63 -1.73 -10.89
C CYS A 78 -0.26 -1.02 -12.20
N CYS A 79 1.03 -0.70 -12.41
CA CYS A 79 1.52 0.05 -13.57
C CYS A 79 1.40 -0.67 -14.92
N ARG A 80 0.92 -1.92 -14.94
CA ARG A 80 0.77 -2.69 -16.16
C ARG A 80 -0.68 -2.67 -16.59
N PRO A 81 -1.01 -2.00 -17.70
CA PRO A 81 -2.36 -1.93 -18.16
C PRO A 81 -2.80 -3.32 -18.58
N TYR A 82 -4.05 -3.63 -18.30
CA TYR A 82 -4.68 -4.77 -18.91
C TYR A 82 -4.98 -4.44 -20.38
N VAL A 83 -4.41 -5.23 -21.31
CA VAL A 83 -4.68 -5.12 -22.75
C VAL A 83 -5.56 -6.30 -23.16
N PRO A 84 -6.85 -6.11 -23.43
CA PRO A 84 -7.71 -7.19 -23.90
C PRO A 84 -7.26 -7.72 -25.27
N ASN A 85 -7.22 -9.05 -25.42
CA ASN A 85 -6.69 -9.76 -26.59
C ASN A 85 -7.43 -9.48 -27.92
N GLU A 86 -8.64 -8.90 -27.90
CA GLU A 86 -9.44 -8.62 -29.12
C GLU A 86 -9.39 -7.15 -29.59
N SER A 87 -8.30 -6.43 -29.32
CA SER A 87 -8.07 -5.09 -29.89
C SER A 87 -7.44 -5.09 -31.30
N ILE A 88 -7.26 -6.27 -31.91
CA ILE A 88 -6.81 -6.41 -33.31
C ILE A 88 -8.04 -6.40 -34.23
N GLY A 89 -8.64 -5.23 -34.48
CA GLY A 89 -9.61 -5.12 -35.57
C GLY A 89 -10.67 -4.02 -35.49
N SER A 90 -10.88 -3.39 -34.34
CA SER A 90 -11.80 -2.25 -34.23
C SER A 90 -11.01 -0.97 -34.02
N SER A 91 -11.27 0.04 -34.84
CA SER A 91 -10.62 1.35 -34.89
C SER A 91 -10.92 2.25 -33.68
N SER A 92 -11.01 1.67 -32.49
CA SER A 92 -11.03 2.40 -31.23
C SER A 92 -9.71 2.10 -30.52
N MET A 93 -8.71 2.95 -30.76
CA MET A 93 -7.45 2.96 -30.03
C MET A 93 -7.75 3.42 -28.59
N MET A 94 -8.45 2.60 -27.82
CA MET A 94 -8.75 2.89 -26.41
C MET A 94 -7.49 2.56 -25.62
N LYS A 95 -6.78 3.64 -25.31
CA LYS A 95 -5.64 3.70 -24.39
C LYS A 95 -5.93 2.81 -23.19
N SER A 96 -5.06 1.85 -22.95
CA SER A 96 -5.18 0.94 -21.83
C SER A 96 -5.05 1.72 -20.52
N GLN A 97 -6.13 1.83 -19.75
CA GLN A 97 -6.23 2.76 -18.61
C GLN A 97 -5.71 2.13 -17.32
N GLY A 98 -4.88 2.86 -16.58
CA GLY A 98 -4.46 2.54 -15.21
C GLY A 98 -5.58 2.82 -14.20
N LEU A 99 -5.28 2.82 -12.90
CA LEU A 99 -6.25 3.15 -11.86
C LEU A 99 -6.52 4.67 -11.83
N CYS A 100 -7.76 5.06 -11.55
CA CYS A 100 -8.21 6.43 -11.31
C CYS A 100 -7.92 6.87 -9.87
N THR A 101 -7.71 8.16 -9.67
CA THR A 101 -7.72 8.82 -8.36
C THR A 101 -9.10 8.69 -7.72
N MET A 102 -9.13 8.54 -6.39
CA MET A 102 -10.37 8.47 -5.61
C MET A 102 -10.42 9.62 -4.62
N GLU A 103 -11.64 10.05 -4.22
CA GLU A 103 -11.75 10.96 -3.09
C GLU A 103 -11.15 10.32 -1.83
N SER A 104 -10.45 11.15 -1.05
CA SER A 104 -9.82 10.73 0.20
C SER A 104 -10.87 10.19 1.16
N MET A 105 -10.70 8.94 1.59
CA MET A 105 -11.52 8.35 2.65
C MET A 105 -10.77 8.52 3.98
N ASN A 106 -11.47 8.99 5.01
CA ASN A 106 -10.89 9.16 6.35
C ASN A 106 -10.17 7.88 6.81
N ALA A 107 -9.01 8.05 7.43
CA ALA A 107 -8.16 6.98 7.96
C ALA A 107 -7.60 6.00 6.90
N ALA A 108 -7.44 6.45 5.66
CA ALA A 108 -6.76 5.68 4.61
C ALA A 108 -5.65 6.49 3.92
N PHE A 109 -4.48 5.88 3.78
CA PHE A 109 -3.41 6.31 2.88
C PHE A 109 -3.37 5.36 1.68
N ILE A 110 -3.43 5.89 0.47
CA ILE A 110 -3.41 5.08 -0.76
C ILE A 110 -2.23 5.52 -1.62
N GLN A 111 -1.34 4.58 -1.93
CA GLN A 111 -0.23 4.75 -2.85
C GLN A 111 -0.47 3.96 -4.13
N PHE A 112 -0.45 4.65 -5.26
CA PHE A 112 -0.38 4.07 -6.59
C PHE A 112 1.06 4.12 -7.10
N ALA A 113 1.52 3.04 -7.73
CA ALA A 113 2.86 2.98 -8.31
C ALA A 113 3.03 3.83 -9.59
N CYS A 114 1.93 4.21 -10.24
CA CYS A 114 1.88 5.06 -11.43
C CYS A 114 0.62 5.94 -11.39
N ALA A 115 0.64 7.06 -12.10
CA ALA A 115 -0.52 7.93 -12.21
C ALA A 115 -1.60 7.31 -13.11
N GLU A 116 -2.77 7.96 -13.16
CA GLU A 116 -3.85 7.54 -14.05
C GLU A 116 -3.35 7.45 -15.50
N ASN A 117 -3.71 6.38 -16.20
CA ASN A 117 -3.35 6.17 -17.61
C ASN A 117 -1.84 6.09 -17.90
N GLU A 118 -0.99 5.96 -16.88
CA GLU A 118 0.42 5.65 -17.05
C GLU A 118 0.67 4.15 -17.10
N THR A 119 1.66 3.75 -17.88
CA THR A 119 2.06 2.36 -18.05
C THR A 119 3.57 2.25 -18.05
N THR A 120 4.12 1.44 -17.15
CA THR A 120 5.56 1.18 -17.11
C THR A 120 5.81 -0.32 -16.95
N SER A 121 6.87 -0.81 -17.61
CA SER A 121 7.28 -2.22 -17.55
C SER A 121 8.41 -2.47 -16.56
N ASN A 122 8.89 -1.42 -15.89
CA ASN A 122 9.97 -1.48 -14.92
C ASN A 122 9.42 -1.72 -13.51
N ASN A 123 10.30 -2.14 -12.59
CA ASN A 123 9.95 -2.35 -11.18
C ASN A 123 10.46 -1.18 -10.30
N LEU A 124 10.54 0.04 -10.84
CA LEU A 124 11.16 1.18 -10.15
C LEU A 124 10.44 1.53 -8.85
N PHE A 125 9.10 1.49 -8.85
CA PHE A 125 8.32 1.71 -7.64
C PHE A 125 8.69 0.69 -6.55
N THR A 126 8.63 -0.61 -6.87
CA THR A 126 8.99 -1.66 -5.91
C THR A 126 10.45 -1.59 -5.47
N LYS A 127 11.39 -1.22 -6.36
CA LYS A 127 12.80 -0.98 -6.00
C LYS A 127 12.94 0.09 -4.92
N HIS A 128 12.29 1.25 -5.08
CA HIS A 128 12.37 2.34 -4.11
C HIS A 128 11.53 2.07 -2.86
N LEU A 129 10.41 1.35 -2.99
CA LEU A 129 9.62 0.89 -1.84
C LEU A 129 10.48 0.05 -0.89
N LEU A 130 11.16 -0.97 -1.40
CA LEU A 130 12.02 -1.84 -0.59
C LEU A 130 13.18 -1.09 0.07
N LYS A 131 13.67 -0.03 -0.58
CA LYS A 131 14.74 0.81 -0.04
C LYS A 131 14.29 1.65 1.17
N HIS A 132 13.05 2.12 1.17
CA HIS A 132 12.57 3.11 2.15
C HIS A 132 11.59 2.57 3.19
N ILE A 133 10.91 1.45 2.93
CA ILE A 133 9.83 0.94 3.81
C ILE A 133 10.31 0.51 5.20
N THR A 134 11.59 0.19 5.35
CA THR A 134 12.20 -0.22 6.62
C THR A 134 12.89 0.94 7.35
N GLU A 135 12.79 2.16 6.86
CA GLU A 135 13.39 3.31 7.54
C GLU A 135 12.75 3.53 8.91
N GLU A 136 13.60 3.54 9.93
CA GLU A 136 13.19 3.68 11.32
C GLU A 136 12.70 5.10 11.61
N ASN A 137 11.57 5.21 12.32
CA ASN A 137 11.06 6.47 12.86
C ASN A 137 10.79 7.56 11.81
N VAL A 138 10.51 7.16 10.55
CA VAL A 138 10.10 8.08 9.49
C VAL A 138 8.60 7.94 9.27
N ASN A 139 7.88 9.08 9.24
CA ASN A 139 6.46 9.08 8.96
C ASN A 139 6.22 8.49 7.56
N ILE A 140 5.19 7.65 7.43
CA ILE A 140 4.84 6.98 6.18
C ILE A 140 4.61 7.95 5.01
N VAL A 141 4.07 9.14 5.29
CA VAL A 141 3.87 10.19 4.29
C VAL A 141 5.23 10.63 3.71
N ASP A 142 6.23 10.81 4.56
CA ASP A 142 7.59 11.19 4.13
C ASP A 142 8.28 10.04 3.37
N ILE A 143 8.10 8.79 3.83
CA ILE A 143 8.59 7.59 3.12
C ILE A 143 8.06 7.58 1.69
N PHE A 144 6.74 7.74 1.50
CA PHE A 144 6.14 7.68 0.18
C PHE A 144 6.45 8.91 -0.67
N GLN A 145 6.61 10.09 -0.08
CA GLN A 145 7.09 11.26 -0.81
C GLN A 145 8.49 11.00 -1.40
N ARG A 146 9.41 10.43 -0.62
CA ARG A 146 10.75 10.03 -1.12
C ARG A 146 10.67 9.00 -2.24
N ILE A 147 9.77 8.01 -2.12
CA ILE A 147 9.56 7.00 -3.16
C ILE A 147 9.07 7.66 -4.45
N VAL A 148 8.08 8.57 -4.36
CA VAL A 148 7.55 9.32 -5.50
C VAL A 148 8.68 10.09 -6.20
N ASP A 149 9.47 10.85 -5.45
CA ASP A 149 10.56 11.67 -5.98
C ASP A 149 11.62 10.80 -6.66
N ASN A 150 12.06 9.72 -6.00
CA ASN A 150 13.08 8.82 -6.55
C ASN A 150 12.62 8.09 -7.82
N VAL A 151 11.35 7.68 -7.89
CA VAL A 151 10.79 7.05 -9.09
C VAL A 151 10.67 8.07 -10.22
N TYR A 152 10.20 9.28 -9.93
CA TYR A 152 10.06 10.35 -10.92
C TYR A 152 11.43 10.72 -11.52
N GLU A 153 12.46 10.87 -10.69
CA GLU A 153 13.82 11.16 -11.15
C GLU A 153 14.43 10.00 -11.94
N GLU A 154 14.44 8.77 -11.40
CA GLU A 154 15.08 7.61 -12.04
C GLU A 154 14.36 7.20 -13.34
N SER A 155 13.05 7.43 -13.42
CA SER A 155 12.28 7.18 -14.65
C SER A 155 12.50 8.24 -15.73
N ASN A 156 13.30 9.29 -15.47
CA ASN A 156 13.37 10.49 -16.32
C ASN A 156 11.98 11.09 -16.57
N GLN A 157 11.18 11.20 -15.51
CA GLN A 157 9.82 11.78 -15.52
C GLN A 157 8.80 10.96 -16.33
N ASN A 158 9.10 9.69 -16.62
CA ASN A 158 8.19 8.80 -17.36
C ASN A 158 7.29 7.95 -16.45
N GLN A 159 7.48 8.03 -15.14
CA GLN A 159 6.65 7.38 -14.15
C GLN A 159 6.38 8.35 -12.99
N GLN A 160 5.11 8.59 -12.71
CA GLN A 160 4.70 9.48 -11.62
C GLN A 160 3.81 8.72 -10.64
N PRO A 161 4.37 8.11 -9.59
CA PRO A 161 3.55 7.52 -8.53
C PRO A 161 2.66 8.57 -7.88
N LEU A 162 1.51 8.15 -7.35
CA LEU A 162 0.52 9.05 -6.77
C LEU A 162 0.15 8.60 -5.35
N SER A 163 0.15 9.55 -4.42
CA SER A 163 -0.32 9.35 -3.05
C SER A 163 -1.64 10.07 -2.82
N ILE A 164 -2.59 9.40 -2.18
CA ILE A 164 -3.83 9.99 -1.67
C ILE A 164 -3.79 9.84 -0.15
N ASN A 165 -3.69 10.98 0.54
CA ASN A 165 -3.61 11.00 2.00
C ASN A 165 -4.98 11.36 2.60
N GLY A 166 -5.58 10.40 3.30
CA GLY A 166 -6.77 10.56 4.13
C GLY A 166 -6.54 10.32 5.61
N LEU A 167 -5.27 10.23 6.03
CA LEU A 167 -4.90 10.19 7.45
C LEU A 167 -5.26 11.52 8.11
N LYS A 168 -5.56 11.49 9.41
CA LYS A 168 -5.84 12.74 10.12
C LYS A 168 -4.56 13.57 10.22
N GLN A 169 -4.70 14.89 10.17
CA GLN A 169 -3.58 15.84 10.10
C GLN A 169 -2.56 15.73 11.26
N TYR A 170 -2.92 15.06 12.36
CA TYR A 170 -2.08 14.90 13.56
C TYR A 170 -1.70 13.43 13.85
N GLU A 171 -1.98 12.51 12.93
CA GLU A 171 -1.61 11.10 13.09
C GLU A 171 -0.25 10.86 12.42
N ASP A 172 0.80 10.82 13.23
CA ASP A 172 2.08 10.26 12.80
C ASP A 172 1.94 8.73 12.71
N VAL A 173 2.30 8.19 11.56
CA VAL A 173 2.22 6.76 11.28
C VAL A 173 3.59 6.27 10.86
N TYR A 174 4.10 5.29 11.59
CA TYR A 174 5.41 4.69 11.37
C TYR A 174 5.23 3.21 11.04
N LEU A 175 5.85 2.75 9.94
CA LEU A 175 5.89 1.31 9.63
C LEU A 175 6.97 0.57 10.43
N ASN A 176 8.07 1.27 10.71
CA ASN A 176 9.16 0.79 11.54
C ASN A 176 9.41 1.80 12.66
N TYR A 177 8.66 1.68 13.75
CA TYR A 177 8.87 2.52 14.93
C TYR A 177 9.88 1.83 15.84
N VAL A 178 11.01 2.50 16.08
CA VAL A 178 12.05 2.04 16.99
C VAL A 178 12.14 3.05 18.11
N LEU A 179 11.70 2.64 19.29
CA LEU A 179 11.80 3.48 20.49
C LEU A 179 13.26 3.91 20.71
N PRO A 180 13.51 5.19 21.01
CA PRO A 180 14.87 5.68 21.25
C PRO A 180 15.48 4.94 22.45
N PRO A 181 16.81 4.76 22.48
CA PRO A 181 17.47 4.11 23.61
C PRO A 181 17.07 4.78 24.93
N ALA A 182 16.92 3.99 25.98
CA ALA A 182 16.56 4.50 27.31
C ALA A 182 17.50 5.60 27.82
N SER A 183 18.73 5.69 27.32
CA SER A 183 19.67 6.76 27.66
C SER A 183 19.33 8.13 27.07
N VAL A 184 18.46 8.20 26.07
CA VAL A 184 18.06 9.41 25.35
C VAL A 184 16.70 9.94 25.83
N ILE A 185 15.87 9.08 26.43
CA ILE A 185 14.58 9.47 26.98
C ILE A 185 14.81 10.32 28.24
N ILE A 186 14.26 11.53 28.26
CA ILE A 186 14.26 12.39 29.45
C ILE A 186 13.17 11.87 30.40
N TRP A 187 13.52 10.86 31.19
CA TRP A 187 12.59 10.17 32.09
C TRP A 187 11.96 11.06 33.15
N ASP A 188 12.57 12.21 33.43
CA ASP A 188 12.06 13.19 34.40
C ASP A 188 10.78 13.88 33.91
N GLU A 189 10.47 13.82 32.61
CA GLU A 189 9.26 14.39 31.99
C GLU A 189 8.17 13.34 31.66
N VAL A 190 8.43 12.05 31.91
CA VAL A 190 7.54 10.94 31.56
C VAL A 190 6.89 10.37 32.82
N GLU A 191 5.57 10.23 32.85
CA GLU A 191 4.86 9.66 34.01
C GLU A 191 5.28 8.21 34.25
N SER A 192 5.27 7.77 35.52
CA SER A 192 5.80 6.45 35.90
C SER A 192 5.10 5.27 35.22
N GLU A 193 3.81 5.39 34.92
CA GLU A 193 3.04 4.35 34.22
C GLU A 193 3.41 4.28 32.73
N GLU A 194 3.60 5.43 32.08
CA GLU A 194 4.03 5.54 30.68
C GLU A 194 5.46 5.05 30.49
N ARG A 195 6.33 5.28 31.48
CA ARG A 195 7.70 4.75 31.50
C ARG A 195 7.75 3.22 31.50
N GLU A 196 6.96 2.57 32.34
CA GLU A 196 6.90 1.10 32.41
C GLU A 196 6.33 0.50 31.11
N SER A 197 5.35 1.15 30.48
CA SER A 197 4.85 0.70 29.17
C SER A 197 5.90 0.84 28.07
N ILE A 198 6.65 1.95 28.03
CA ILE A 198 7.72 2.16 27.03
C ILE A 198 8.81 1.10 27.17
N LEU A 199 9.26 0.81 28.39
CA LEU A 199 10.30 -0.20 28.63
C LEU A 199 9.85 -1.59 28.19
N LYS A 200 8.60 -1.95 28.50
CA LYS A 200 8.02 -3.23 28.06
C LYS A 200 7.91 -3.32 26.54
N GLU A 201 7.49 -2.24 25.88
CA GLU A 201 7.37 -2.20 24.42
C GLU A 201 8.74 -2.29 23.74
N GLN A 202 9.80 -1.70 24.32
CA GLN A 202 11.19 -1.86 23.85
C GLN A 202 11.66 -3.31 23.87
N ASP A 203 11.37 -4.04 24.95
CA ASP A 203 11.76 -5.44 25.07
C ASP A 203 10.98 -6.33 24.06
N GLU A 204 9.67 -6.11 23.92
CA GLU A 204 8.83 -6.87 22.98
C GLU A 204 9.18 -6.61 21.52
N THR A 205 9.43 -5.34 21.13
CA THR A 205 9.84 -5.00 19.76
C THR A 205 11.21 -5.57 19.42
N LYS A 206 12.14 -5.57 20.38
CA LYS A 206 13.46 -6.17 20.19
C LYS A 206 13.40 -7.68 20.01
N GLU A 207 12.64 -8.40 20.84
CA GLU A 207 12.43 -9.84 20.69
C GLU A 207 11.78 -10.18 19.34
N TRP A 208 10.79 -9.39 18.91
CA TRP A 208 10.16 -9.56 17.61
C TRP A 208 11.16 -9.32 16.48
N TYR A 209 11.91 -8.21 16.48
CA TYR A 209 12.87 -7.88 15.41
C TYR A 209 14.00 -8.91 15.30
N ASP A 210 14.54 -9.38 16.43
CA ASP A 210 15.55 -10.44 16.49
C ASP A 210 15.03 -11.78 15.94
N SER A 211 13.71 -12.03 15.99
CA SER A 211 13.10 -13.23 15.41
C SER A 211 13.01 -13.21 13.88
N PHE A 212 13.05 -12.03 13.24
CA PHE A 212 12.95 -11.86 11.78
C PHE A 212 14.30 -11.56 11.10
N THR A 213 15.32 -11.15 11.86
CA THR A 213 16.62 -10.71 11.31
C THR A 213 17.71 -11.78 11.29
N ASN A 214 17.35 -13.06 11.43
CA ASN A 214 18.24 -14.15 11.04
C ASN A 214 18.33 -14.18 9.51
N VAL A 215 19.20 -13.33 8.96
CA VAL A 215 19.32 -12.99 7.52
C VAL A 215 19.50 -14.23 6.62
N ASP A 216 20.00 -15.34 7.17
CA ASP A 216 20.17 -16.60 6.45
C ASP A 216 18.82 -17.25 6.05
N ASP A 217 17.73 -17.03 6.79
CA ASP A 217 16.41 -17.65 6.49
C ASP A 217 15.60 -16.90 5.42
N MET A 218 15.89 -15.62 5.14
CA MET A 218 15.17 -14.86 4.11
C MET A 218 15.68 -15.13 2.68
N MET A 219 16.88 -15.71 2.55
CA MET A 219 17.51 -16.02 1.25
C MET A 219 17.26 -17.47 0.78
N ASP A 220 16.93 -18.37 1.70
CA ASP A 220 16.61 -19.77 1.41
C ASP A 220 15.09 -19.99 1.36
N GLY A 221 14.45 -19.40 0.35
CA GLY A 221 13.03 -19.65 0.07
C GLY A 221 12.75 -21.14 -0.17
N LYS A 222 12.14 -21.78 0.83
CA LYS A 222 11.29 -22.98 0.66
C LYS A 222 9.82 -22.62 0.78
#